data_AF-A0A1Q8BL10-F1
#
_entry.id   AF-A0A1Q8BL10-F1
#
_cell.length_a   1.000
_cell.length_b   1.000
_cell.length_c   1.000
_cell.angle_alpha   90.00
_cell.angle_beta   90.00
_cell.angle_gamma   90.00
#
_symmetry.space_group_name_H-M   'P 1'
#
loop_
_entity.id
_entity.type
_entity.pdbx_description
1 polymer ?
#
loop_
_entity_poly.entity_id
_entity_poly.type
_entity_poly.pdbx_seq_one_letter_code
_entity_poly.pdbx_strand_id
1 'polypeptide(L)'
;MTLLTDAFSRRILAFYITFDAPSYRSCMMVLRECVRRLGRFPQSLVVDGGPEFGSTYFETLLARYECTKKTRPPAKARFGSVCERLFGTANTHFVHNLLGNTQITRNVRQVTKSVDPKKHAIWPLAGLYDRMCEYLYDIYDTIQHPALGLSPREAYASGLAAAGQRPQRLIAYDQDFLIWTLPTTSKGTAKVSPGRGVKLNHFFYWSDALRDPAIEQQQVPVRYDPFDAGIAYAYVGKRWVQCISEHYSSLRGKSERELMLATTELRRRAQQHAGQFTVTAKKLADFLASVESEETLRAQRLQDREAKSVLTIIEGGLANPDRRDMTLKEAGDIDQQDVPDAVNLGIMPRTAASAELRVFEEY
;
A
#
# COMPACT_ATOMS: atom_id res chain seq x y z
N MET A 1 -2.77 -8.03 4.16
CA MET A 1 -3.86 -7.18 3.63
C MET A 1 -4.30 -6.22 4.71
N THR A 2 -4.51 -4.96 4.36
CA THR A 2 -4.99 -3.89 5.23
C THR A 2 -6.14 -3.16 4.54
N LEU A 3 -7.24 -2.93 5.25
CA LEU A 3 -8.44 -2.26 4.75
C LEU A 3 -8.75 -1.06 5.63
N LEU A 4 -9.16 0.04 5.01
CA LEU A 4 -9.73 1.21 5.67
C LEU A 4 -11.18 1.34 5.26
N THR A 5 -12.07 1.43 6.24
CA THR A 5 -13.53 1.37 6.02
C THR A 5 -14.22 2.51 6.73
N ASP A 6 -15.28 3.02 6.11
CA ASP A 6 -16.18 3.95 6.76
C ASP A 6 -17.15 3.19 7.67
N ALA A 7 -17.19 3.57 8.95
CA ALA A 7 -18.00 2.88 9.93
C ALA A 7 -19.51 3.08 9.72
N PHE A 8 -19.90 4.23 9.15
CA PHE A 8 -21.29 4.58 8.88
C PHE A 8 -21.82 3.85 7.65
N SER A 9 -21.22 4.08 6.49
CA SER A 9 -21.67 3.55 5.20
C SER A 9 -21.17 2.14 4.89
N ARG A 10 -20.26 1.57 5.70
CA ARG A 10 -19.57 0.29 5.41
C ARG A 10 -18.73 0.30 4.13
N ARG A 11 -18.56 1.47 3.50
CA ARG A 11 -17.77 1.66 2.29
C ARG A 11 -16.29 1.41 2.55
N ILE A 12 -15.63 0.72 1.62
CA ILE A 12 -14.18 0.51 1.68
C ILE A 12 -13.48 1.72 1.06
N LEU A 13 -12.84 2.52 1.91
CA LEU A 13 -12.19 3.78 1.53
C LEU A 13 -10.80 3.54 0.92
N ALA A 14 -10.08 2.53 1.41
CA ALA A 14 -8.76 2.19 0.88
C ALA A 14 -8.38 0.73 1.19
N PHE A 15 -7.46 0.20 0.39
CA PHE A 15 -6.98 -1.17 0.47
C PHE A 15 -5.50 -1.22 0.12
N TYR A 16 -4.75 -2.01 0.87
CA TYR A 16 -3.35 -2.30 0.61
C TYR A 16 -3.03 -3.78 0.86
N ILE A 17 -2.20 -4.36 -0.01
CA ILE A 17 -1.72 -5.73 0.12
C ILE A 17 -0.21 -5.79 -0.09
N THR A 18 0.45 -6.67 0.67
CA THR A 18 1.88 -6.89 0.61
C THR A 18 2.18 -8.31 1.11
N PHE A 19 3.34 -8.85 0.74
CA PHE A 19 3.87 -10.11 1.27
C PHE A 19 4.41 -9.98 2.69
N ASP A 20 4.81 -8.76 3.08
CA ASP A 20 5.34 -8.50 4.42
C ASP A 20 4.26 -8.62 5.50
N ALA A 21 4.69 -8.96 6.71
CA ALA A 21 3.81 -8.96 7.87
C ALA A 21 3.20 -7.57 8.12
N PRO A 22 2.01 -7.50 8.76
CA PRO A 22 1.42 -6.23 9.20
C PRO A 22 2.44 -5.38 9.95
N SER A 23 2.57 -4.13 9.54
CA SER A 23 3.53 -3.18 10.09
C SER A 23 3.05 -1.76 9.84
N TYR A 24 3.76 -0.79 10.43
CA TYR A 24 3.49 0.63 10.19
C TYR A 24 3.44 0.95 8.68
N ARG A 25 4.25 0.27 7.84
CA ARG A 25 4.28 0.47 6.38
C ARG A 25 2.90 0.22 5.77
N SER A 26 2.24 -0.86 6.17
CA SER A 26 0.88 -1.17 5.71
C SER A 26 -0.14 -0.11 6.14
N CYS A 27 0.01 0.43 7.35
CA CYS A 27 -0.81 1.54 7.84
C CYS A 27 -0.59 2.83 7.05
N MET A 28 0.66 3.15 6.70
CA MET A 28 0.98 4.33 5.88
C MET A 28 0.43 4.18 4.46
N MET A 29 0.61 3.02 3.84
CA MET A 29 0.18 2.78 2.47
C MET A 29 -1.34 2.82 2.31
N VAL A 30 -2.11 2.27 3.28
CA VAL A 30 -3.58 2.35 3.21
C VAL A 30 -4.07 3.81 3.36
N LEU A 31 -3.38 4.65 4.14
CA LEU A 31 -3.69 6.07 4.26
C LEU A 31 -3.31 6.85 2.99
N ARG A 32 -2.18 6.51 2.36
CA ARG A 32 -1.82 7.05 1.04
C ARG A 32 -2.93 6.78 0.03
N GLU A 33 -3.36 5.53 -0.06
CA GLU A 33 -4.41 5.13 -0.99
C GLU A 33 -5.74 5.86 -0.71
N CYS A 34 -6.08 6.08 0.56
CA CYS A 34 -7.26 6.86 0.95
C CYS A 34 -7.20 8.30 0.42
N VAL A 35 -6.08 9.00 0.65
CA VAL A 35 -5.92 10.39 0.20
C VAL A 35 -5.86 10.46 -1.32
N ARG A 36 -5.18 9.53 -1.99
CA ARG A 36 -5.13 9.47 -3.45
C ARG A 36 -6.53 9.31 -4.06
N ARG A 37 -7.33 8.37 -3.54
CA ARG A 37 -8.66 8.07 -4.10
C ARG A 37 -9.69 9.14 -3.78
N LEU A 38 -9.68 9.64 -2.55
CA LEU A 38 -10.78 10.46 -2.02
C LEU A 38 -10.40 11.92 -1.81
N GLY A 39 -9.12 12.27 -1.95
CA GLY A 39 -8.58 13.58 -1.59
C GLY A 39 -8.75 13.90 -0.11
N ARG A 40 -8.91 12.89 0.76
CA ARG A 40 -9.31 13.08 2.16
C ARG A 40 -8.55 12.18 3.12
N PHE A 41 -8.21 12.75 4.27
CA PHE A 41 -7.69 12.03 5.42
C PHE A 41 -8.78 11.85 6.48
N PRO A 42 -8.86 10.70 7.17
CA PRO A 42 -9.86 10.48 8.20
C PRO A 42 -9.74 11.49 9.35
N GLN A 43 -10.86 12.01 9.85
CA GLN A 43 -10.87 12.85 11.06
C GLN A 43 -10.74 12.00 12.34
N SER A 44 -11.23 10.78 12.31
CA SER A 44 -11.10 9.84 13.42
C SER A 44 -10.86 8.44 12.87
N LEU A 45 -9.92 7.73 13.48
CA LEU A 45 -9.52 6.40 13.05
C LEU A 45 -9.61 5.45 14.24
N VAL A 46 -10.43 4.41 14.09
CA VAL A 46 -10.57 3.36 15.09
C VAL A 46 -9.68 2.19 14.68
N VAL A 47 -8.68 1.89 15.50
CA VAL A 47 -7.74 0.78 15.28
C VAL A 47 -7.98 -0.35 16.27
N ASP A 48 -7.51 -1.55 15.94
CA ASP A 48 -7.36 -2.62 16.92
C ASP A 48 -6.11 -2.38 17.81
N GLY A 49 -5.83 -3.33 18.70
CA GLY A 49 -4.70 -3.27 19.62
C GLY A 49 -3.35 -3.74 19.03
N GLY A 50 -3.23 -3.85 17.70
CA GLY A 50 -2.02 -4.29 17.03
C GLY A 50 -0.82 -3.37 17.30
N PRO A 51 0.40 -3.93 17.46
CA PRO A 51 1.60 -3.14 17.76
C PRO A 51 1.96 -2.14 16.65
N GLU A 52 1.58 -2.42 15.40
CA GLU A 52 1.80 -1.53 14.25
C GLU A 52 1.14 -0.16 14.44
N PHE A 53 0.00 -0.10 15.13
CA PHE A 53 -0.73 1.14 15.39
C PHE A 53 -0.09 1.96 16.52
N GLY A 54 0.82 1.37 17.30
CA GLY A 54 1.63 2.08 18.31
C GLY A 54 2.91 2.69 17.76
N SER A 55 3.17 2.60 16.45
CA SER A 55 4.35 3.19 15.83
C SER A 55 4.35 4.72 15.97
N THR A 56 5.49 5.29 16.38
CA THR A 56 5.69 6.75 16.44
C THR A 56 5.45 7.42 15.09
N TYR A 57 5.74 6.73 13.99
CA TYR A 57 5.52 7.26 12.64
C TYR A 57 4.04 7.43 12.38
N PHE A 58 3.25 6.40 12.70
CA PHE A 58 1.80 6.40 12.51
C PHE A 58 1.16 7.51 13.35
N GLU A 59 1.51 7.59 14.64
CA GLU A 59 1.01 8.66 15.53
C GLU A 59 1.39 10.07 15.04
N THR A 60 2.61 10.25 14.54
CA THR A 60 3.07 11.54 14.00
C THR A 60 2.25 11.96 12.78
N LEU A 61 1.96 11.02 11.88
CA LEU A 61 1.13 11.29 10.71
C LEU A 61 -0.31 11.66 11.12
N LEU A 62 -0.91 10.90 12.04
CA LEU A 62 -2.26 11.19 12.54
C LEU A 62 -2.32 12.57 13.19
N ALA A 63 -1.33 12.92 14.03
CA ALA A 63 -1.25 14.23 14.66
C ALA A 63 -1.09 15.36 13.63
N ARG A 64 -0.26 15.17 12.59
CA ARG A 64 -0.05 16.15 11.52
C ARG A 64 -1.34 16.52 10.78
N TYR A 65 -2.23 15.55 10.58
CA TYR A 65 -3.50 15.72 9.89
C TYR A 65 -4.70 15.79 10.86
N GLU A 66 -4.45 16.11 12.13
CA GLU A 66 -5.46 16.32 13.17
C GLU A 66 -6.46 15.14 13.31
N CYS A 67 -5.98 13.92 13.04
CA CYS A 67 -6.78 12.72 13.12
C CYS A 67 -6.81 12.20 14.56
N THR A 68 -8.01 12.04 15.09
CA THR A 68 -8.23 11.45 16.41
C THR A 68 -8.13 9.93 16.32
N LYS A 69 -7.05 9.37 16.87
CA LYS A 69 -6.90 7.92 17.03
C LYS A 69 -7.75 7.40 18.19
N LYS A 70 -8.48 6.30 17.99
CA LYS A 70 -9.18 5.55 19.03
C LYS A 70 -8.77 4.09 18.98
N THR A 71 -8.19 3.59 20.05
CA THR A 71 -7.83 2.16 20.17
C THR A 71 -9.01 1.39 20.75
N ARG A 72 -9.36 0.26 20.13
CA ARG A 72 -10.41 -0.61 20.64
C ARG A 72 -10.04 -1.19 22.02
N PRO A 73 -10.95 -1.20 23.00
CA PRO A 73 -10.73 -1.92 24.25
C PRO A 73 -10.61 -3.43 24.00
N PRO A 74 -9.62 -4.12 24.61
CA PRO A 74 -9.35 -5.53 24.35
C PRO A 74 -10.54 -6.47 24.66
N ALA A 75 -11.44 -6.07 25.56
CA ALA A 75 -12.52 -6.93 26.07
C ALA A 75 -13.91 -6.74 25.41
N LYS A 76 -14.05 -5.96 24.33
CA LYS A 76 -15.36 -5.69 23.69
C LYS A 76 -15.43 -6.24 22.26
N ALA A 77 -15.77 -7.53 22.14
CA ALA A 77 -15.89 -8.29 20.88
C ALA A 77 -16.82 -7.65 19.82
N ARG A 78 -17.85 -6.89 20.24
CA ARG A 78 -18.82 -6.27 19.33
C ARG A 78 -18.17 -5.36 18.29
N PHE A 79 -17.07 -4.67 18.64
CA PHE A 79 -16.38 -3.76 17.73
C PHE A 79 -15.54 -4.48 16.66
N GLY A 80 -15.15 -5.75 16.88
CA GLY A 80 -14.37 -6.56 15.93
C GLY A 80 -15.18 -7.18 14.80
N SER A 81 -16.46 -7.45 15.08
CA SER A 81 -17.36 -8.13 14.15
C SER A 81 -17.50 -7.45 12.78
N VAL A 82 -17.34 -6.13 12.69
CA VAL A 82 -17.43 -5.39 11.40
C VAL A 82 -16.21 -5.68 10.53
N CYS A 83 -15.00 -5.51 11.07
CA CYS A 83 -13.78 -5.76 10.33
C CYS A 83 -13.68 -7.26 10.00
N GLU A 84 -13.90 -8.13 10.98
CA GLU A 84 -13.87 -9.59 10.80
C GLU A 84 -14.87 -10.06 9.73
N ARG A 85 -16.09 -9.53 9.74
CA ARG A 85 -17.08 -9.84 8.71
C ARG A 85 -16.64 -9.34 7.35
N LEU A 86 -16.09 -8.13 7.25
CA LEU A 86 -15.63 -7.59 5.97
C LEU A 86 -14.47 -8.42 5.40
N PHE A 87 -13.49 -8.77 6.23
CA PHE A 87 -12.40 -9.68 5.86
C PHE A 87 -12.95 -11.05 5.45
N GLY A 88 -13.93 -11.57 6.18
CA GLY A 88 -14.63 -12.81 5.85
C GLY A 88 -15.34 -12.73 4.50
N THR A 89 -16.10 -11.66 4.23
CA THR A 89 -16.81 -11.44 2.97
C THR A 89 -15.83 -11.32 1.81
N ALA A 90 -14.77 -10.51 1.93
CA ALA A 90 -13.75 -10.39 0.88
C ALA A 90 -13.04 -11.73 0.62
N ASN A 91 -12.72 -12.49 1.66
CA ASN A 91 -12.11 -13.80 1.49
C ASN A 91 -13.08 -14.78 0.80
N THR A 92 -14.33 -14.85 1.24
CA THR A 92 -15.33 -15.80 0.71
C THR A 92 -15.78 -15.48 -0.70
N HIS A 93 -16.10 -14.23 -0.99
CA HIS A 93 -16.65 -13.85 -2.29
C HIS A 93 -15.59 -13.65 -3.37
N PHE A 94 -14.33 -13.41 -2.99
CA PHE A 94 -13.27 -13.16 -3.95
C PHE A 94 -12.11 -14.16 -3.81
N VAL A 95 -11.36 -14.14 -2.71
CA VAL A 95 -10.11 -14.90 -2.58
C VAL A 95 -10.33 -16.42 -2.69
N HIS A 96 -11.43 -16.93 -2.16
CA HIS A 96 -11.79 -18.34 -2.19
C HIS A 96 -12.23 -18.83 -3.57
N ASN A 97 -12.58 -17.92 -4.48
CA ASN A 97 -12.93 -18.24 -5.86
C ASN A 97 -11.71 -18.22 -6.79
N LEU A 98 -10.54 -17.79 -6.32
CA LEU A 98 -9.32 -17.76 -7.12
C LEU A 98 -8.67 -19.15 -7.20
N LEU A 99 -8.13 -19.47 -8.38
CA LEU A 99 -7.22 -20.61 -8.55
C LEU A 99 -5.98 -20.43 -7.66
N GLY A 100 -5.55 -21.53 -7.04
CA GLY A 100 -4.42 -21.51 -6.09
C GLY A 100 -4.79 -21.06 -4.68
N ASN A 101 -6.09 -20.94 -4.35
CA ASN A 101 -6.50 -20.69 -2.97
C ASN A 101 -6.19 -21.88 -2.05
N THR A 102 -5.98 -21.61 -0.77
CA THR A 102 -5.57 -22.60 0.24
C THR A 102 -6.72 -23.20 1.04
N GLN A 103 -7.97 -23.08 0.60
CA GLN A 103 -9.10 -23.65 1.36
C GLN A 103 -8.94 -25.17 1.54
N ILE A 104 -8.49 -25.85 0.49
CA ILE A 104 -8.30 -27.30 0.48
C ILE A 104 -7.19 -27.76 1.44
N THR A 105 -6.23 -26.89 1.79
CA THR A 105 -5.15 -27.26 2.73
C THR A 105 -5.61 -27.33 4.18
N ARG A 106 -6.81 -26.85 4.51
CA ARG A 106 -7.41 -27.09 5.83
C ARG A 106 -7.67 -28.58 6.08
N ASN A 107 -7.92 -29.34 5.01
CA ASN A 107 -8.01 -30.80 5.04
C ASN A 107 -6.87 -31.39 4.21
N VAL A 108 -5.66 -31.46 4.78
CA VAL A 108 -4.43 -31.90 4.09
C VAL A 108 -4.60 -33.25 3.37
N ARG A 109 -5.48 -34.13 3.86
CA ARG A 109 -5.82 -35.42 3.23
C ARG A 109 -6.51 -35.30 1.86
N GLN A 110 -7.08 -34.15 1.52
CA GLN A 110 -7.75 -33.87 0.25
C GLN A 110 -6.81 -33.20 -0.77
N VAL A 111 -5.57 -32.86 -0.38
CA VAL A 111 -4.61 -32.22 -1.27
C VAL A 111 -3.93 -33.28 -2.14
N THR A 112 -4.34 -33.38 -3.39
CA THR A 112 -3.67 -34.20 -4.42
C THR A 112 -2.72 -33.34 -5.27
N LYS A 113 -1.83 -33.99 -6.03
CA LYS A 113 -0.88 -33.30 -6.93
C LYS A 113 -1.57 -32.39 -7.97
N SER A 114 -2.83 -32.66 -8.32
CA SER A 114 -3.62 -31.91 -9.30
C SER A 114 -4.39 -30.74 -8.69
N VAL A 115 -4.59 -30.71 -7.37
CA VAL A 115 -5.29 -29.61 -6.65
C VAL A 115 -4.37 -28.87 -5.68
N ASP A 116 -3.06 -29.08 -5.80
CA ASP A 116 -2.04 -28.39 -5.00
C ASP A 116 -2.09 -26.88 -5.25
N PRO A 117 -2.46 -26.06 -4.25
CA PRO A 117 -2.57 -24.62 -4.41
C PRO A 117 -1.28 -23.95 -4.86
N LYS A 118 -0.11 -24.51 -4.52
CA LYS A 118 1.19 -23.94 -4.92
C LYS A 118 1.42 -24.01 -6.42
N LYS A 119 0.88 -25.03 -7.10
CA LYS A 119 0.98 -25.17 -8.56
C LYS A 119 -0.01 -24.30 -9.31
N HIS A 120 -1.11 -23.95 -8.66
CA HIS A 120 -2.19 -23.12 -9.21
C HIS A 120 -2.10 -21.65 -8.81
N ALA A 121 -1.05 -21.25 -8.06
CA ALA A 121 -0.77 -19.87 -7.69
C ALA A 121 -0.22 -19.08 -8.89
N ILE A 122 -1.11 -18.75 -9.82
CA ILE A 122 -0.77 -18.09 -11.10
C ILE A 122 -0.86 -16.56 -11.06
N TRP A 123 -1.36 -15.99 -9.98
CA TRP A 123 -1.63 -14.55 -9.86
C TRP A 123 -0.38 -13.77 -9.40
N PRO A 124 0.15 -12.83 -10.21
CA PRO A 124 1.12 -11.83 -9.74
C PRO A 124 0.46 -10.89 -8.73
N LEU A 125 1.25 -10.28 -7.84
CA LEU A 125 0.69 -9.45 -6.75
C LEU A 125 -0.04 -8.23 -7.30
N ALA A 126 0.50 -7.59 -8.33
CA ALA A 126 -0.13 -6.44 -8.98
C ALA A 126 -1.46 -6.81 -9.63
N GLY A 127 -1.51 -7.93 -10.36
CA GLY A 127 -2.76 -8.40 -10.98
C GLY A 127 -3.81 -8.79 -9.95
N LEU A 128 -3.39 -9.37 -8.82
CA LEU A 128 -4.29 -9.61 -7.69
C LEU A 128 -4.79 -8.29 -7.08
N TYR A 129 -3.91 -7.32 -6.90
CA TYR A 129 -4.27 -6.00 -6.36
C TYR A 129 -5.32 -5.31 -7.22
N ASP A 130 -5.14 -5.25 -8.54
CA ASP A 130 -6.09 -4.64 -9.46
C ASP A 130 -7.48 -5.28 -9.37
N ARG A 131 -7.54 -6.62 -9.41
CA ARG A 131 -8.81 -7.35 -9.31
C ARG A 131 -9.47 -7.22 -7.94
N MET A 132 -8.67 -7.13 -6.89
CA MET A 132 -9.20 -6.82 -5.56
C MET A 132 -9.72 -5.38 -5.49
N CYS A 133 -9.07 -4.40 -6.10
CA CYS A 133 -9.58 -3.03 -6.18
C CYS A 133 -10.92 -2.98 -6.91
N GLU A 134 -11.03 -3.60 -8.08
CA GLU A 134 -12.30 -3.73 -8.83
C GLU A 134 -13.39 -4.35 -7.95
N TYR A 135 -13.09 -5.48 -7.30
CA TYR A 135 -14.06 -6.12 -6.41
C TYR A 135 -14.45 -5.21 -5.23
N LEU A 136 -13.49 -4.60 -4.53
CA LEU A 136 -13.75 -3.85 -3.30
C LEU A 136 -14.42 -2.48 -3.56
N TYR A 137 -14.12 -1.84 -4.69
CA TYR A 137 -14.51 -0.46 -4.96
C TYR A 137 -15.69 -0.34 -5.94
N ASP A 138 -15.87 -1.33 -6.81
CA ASP A 138 -16.93 -1.29 -7.82
C ASP A 138 -18.02 -2.32 -7.51
N ILE A 139 -17.64 -3.56 -7.24
CA ILE A 139 -18.59 -4.65 -7.00
C ILE A 139 -19.17 -4.57 -5.58
N TYR A 140 -18.34 -4.71 -4.55
CA TYR A 140 -18.77 -4.68 -3.15
C TYR A 140 -19.50 -3.37 -2.79
N ASP A 141 -19.05 -2.25 -3.34
CA ASP A 141 -19.60 -0.92 -3.08
C ASP A 141 -21.06 -0.77 -3.54
N THR A 142 -21.51 -1.62 -4.50
CA THR A 142 -22.87 -1.59 -5.07
C THR A 142 -23.78 -2.68 -4.54
N ILE A 143 -23.26 -3.68 -3.82
CA ILE A 143 -24.07 -4.75 -3.23
C ILE A 143 -24.84 -4.20 -2.02
N GLN A 144 -26.15 -4.45 -1.98
CA GLN A 144 -27.00 -4.05 -0.86
C GLN A 144 -26.51 -4.68 0.44
N HIS A 145 -26.23 -3.84 1.45
CA HIS A 145 -25.70 -4.30 2.73
C HIS A 145 -26.85 -4.62 3.70
N PRO A 146 -26.95 -5.85 4.24
CA PRO A 146 -28.10 -6.27 5.07
C PRO A 146 -28.39 -5.37 6.27
N ALA A 147 -27.34 -4.85 6.92
CA ALA A 147 -27.49 -3.98 8.08
C ALA A 147 -27.81 -2.50 7.73
N LEU A 148 -27.62 -2.08 6.48
CA LEU A 148 -27.91 -0.71 6.05
C LEU A 148 -29.26 -0.60 5.32
N GLY A 149 -29.71 -1.70 4.68
CA GLY A 149 -30.82 -1.67 3.73
C GLY A 149 -30.49 -0.98 2.40
N LEU A 150 -29.27 -0.43 2.26
CA LEU A 150 -28.72 0.27 1.10
C LEU A 150 -27.37 -0.33 0.73
N SER A 151 -26.89 -0.06 -0.49
CA SER A 151 -25.49 -0.33 -0.83
C SER A 151 -24.54 0.63 -0.09
N PRO A 152 -23.28 0.24 0.17
CA PRO A 152 -22.29 1.13 0.77
C PRO A 152 -22.11 2.46 0.02
N ARG A 153 -22.18 2.42 -1.31
CA ARG A 153 -22.11 3.62 -2.17
C ARG A 153 -23.26 4.58 -1.92
N GLU A 154 -24.49 4.08 -1.88
CA GLU A 154 -25.68 4.89 -1.65
C GLU A 154 -25.69 5.48 -0.24
N ALA A 155 -25.36 4.68 0.77
CA ALA A 155 -25.25 5.13 2.14
C ALA A 155 -24.19 6.24 2.29
N TYR A 156 -23.04 6.09 1.63
CA TYR A 156 -21.99 7.11 1.63
C TYR A 156 -22.44 8.40 0.94
N ALA A 157 -23.07 8.30 -0.24
CA ALA A 157 -23.56 9.46 -0.99
C ALA A 157 -24.64 10.23 -0.20
N SER A 158 -25.59 9.51 0.40
CA SER A 158 -26.62 10.09 1.27
C SER A 158 -26.03 10.78 2.49
N GLY A 159 -25.06 10.14 3.15
CA GLY A 159 -24.34 10.72 4.29
C GLY A 159 -23.58 12.00 3.91
N LEU A 160 -22.96 12.04 2.74
CA LEU A 160 -22.26 13.22 2.25
C LEU A 160 -23.22 14.35 1.90
N ALA A 161 -24.35 14.03 1.27
CA ALA A 161 -25.41 15.01 0.95
C ALA A 161 -25.98 15.64 2.23
N ALA A 162 -26.19 14.84 3.28
CA ALA A 162 -26.71 15.33 4.56
C ALA A 162 -25.68 16.14 5.37
N ALA A 163 -24.41 15.73 5.38
CA ALA A 163 -23.36 16.33 6.24
C ALA A 163 -22.56 17.46 5.56
N GLY A 164 -22.75 17.66 4.26
CA GLY A 164 -22.06 18.65 3.41
C GLY A 164 -20.69 18.17 2.90
N GLN A 165 -20.28 18.70 1.73
CA GLN A 165 -19.07 18.24 1.03
C GLN A 165 -17.74 18.69 1.65
N ARG A 166 -17.69 19.81 2.37
CA ARG A 166 -16.47 20.31 3.06
C ARG A 166 -15.20 20.29 2.17
N PRO A 167 -15.17 21.00 1.03
CA PRO A 167 -14.02 21.04 0.12
C PRO A 167 -12.73 21.55 0.78
N GLN A 168 -12.83 22.41 1.80
CA GLN A 168 -11.70 22.91 2.58
C GLN A 168 -10.96 21.83 3.38
N ARG A 169 -11.51 20.62 3.49
CA ARG A 169 -10.86 19.46 4.13
C ARG A 169 -10.18 18.53 3.13
N LEU A 170 -10.12 18.92 1.86
CA LEU A 170 -9.37 18.17 0.86
C LEU A 170 -7.87 18.30 1.14
N ILE A 171 -7.16 17.19 0.98
CA ILE A 171 -5.73 17.08 1.14
C ILE A 171 -5.16 16.68 -0.22
N ALA A 172 -4.21 17.47 -0.70
CA ALA A 172 -3.49 17.17 -1.93
C ALA A 172 -2.63 15.91 -1.73
N TYR A 173 -2.63 15.04 -2.73
CA TYR A 173 -1.71 13.92 -2.80
C TYR A 173 -0.38 14.37 -3.41
N ASP A 174 0.33 15.23 -2.68
CA ASP A 174 1.57 15.88 -3.12
C ASP A 174 2.82 15.26 -2.47
N GLN A 175 3.98 15.77 -2.86
CA GLN A 175 5.26 15.30 -2.34
C GLN A 175 5.39 15.51 -0.82
N ASP A 176 4.84 16.60 -0.27
CA ASP A 176 4.86 16.85 1.16
C ASP A 176 4.05 15.81 1.91
N PHE A 177 2.83 15.50 1.45
CA PHE A 177 2.01 14.42 1.97
C PHE A 177 2.75 13.07 1.91
N LEU A 178 3.33 12.74 0.75
CA LEU A 178 4.11 11.52 0.57
C LEU A 178 5.28 11.44 1.56
N ILE A 179 6.03 12.53 1.76
CA ILE A 179 7.14 12.55 2.72
C ILE A 179 6.62 12.38 4.15
N TRP A 180 5.51 13.02 4.54
CA TRP A 180 4.93 12.84 5.88
C TRP A 180 4.52 11.40 6.21
N THR A 181 4.18 10.61 5.19
CA THR A 181 3.86 9.18 5.34
C THR A 181 5.11 8.27 5.36
N LEU A 182 6.31 8.81 5.16
CA LEU A 182 7.56 8.06 5.32
C LEU A 182 7.94 7.93 6.81
N PRO A 183 8.64 6.86 7.23
CA PRO A 183 9.18 6.74 8.58
C PRO A 183 10.28 7.77 8.87
N THR A 184 10.62 7.91 10.16
CA THR A 184 11.73 8.73 10.66
C THR A 184 12.65 7.90 11.57
N THR A 185 13.76 8.46 12.05
CA THR A 185 14.53 7.86 13.15
C THR A 185 13.76 7.90 14.46
N SER A 186 14.21 7.14 15.46
CA SER A 186 13.66 7.16 16.83
C SER A 186 13.63 8.55 17.46
N LYS A 187 14.55 9.44 17.07
CA LYS A 187 14.61 10.84 17.56
C LYS A 187 13.80 11.83 16.73
N GLY A 188 13.23 11.42 15.59
CA GLY A 188 12.59 12.35 14.66
C GLY A 188 13.56 13.22 13.85
N THR A 189 14.84 13.26 14.25
CA THR A 189 15.85 14.21 13.78
C THR A 189 17.20 13.54 13.58
N ALA A 190 18.07 14.16 12.79
CA ALA A 190 19.47 13.78 12.66
C ALA A 190 20.37 15.03 12.53
N LYS A 191 21.63 14.87 12.96
CA LYS A 191 22.59 15.97 12.99
C LYS A 191 23.20 16.14 11.61
N VAL A 192 23.22 17.37 11.10
CA VAL A 192 23.91 17.69 9.85
C VAL A 192 25.41 17.71 10.11
N SER A 193 26.12 16.71 9.59
CA SER A 193 27.58 16.61 9.66
C SER A 193 28.19 17.34 8.45
N PRO A 194 29.07 18.34 8.67
CA PRO A 194 29.73 19.06 7.58
C PRO A 194 30.42 18.10 6.61
N GLY A 195 30.19 18.31 5.31
CA GLY A 195 30.76 17.49 4.23
C GLY A 195 30.27 16.03 4.15
N ARG A 196 29.37 15.58 5.04
CA ARG A 196 28.81 14.21 5.02
C ARG A 196 27.29 14.15 5.01
N GLY A 197 26.62 15.19 5.49
CA GLY A 197 25.17 15.30 5.53
C GLY A 197 24.58 14.66 6.78
N VAL A 198 23.42 14.00 6.67
CA VAL A 198 22.71 13.41 7.81
C VAL A 198 22.92 11.91 7.89
N LYS A 199 23.15 11.40 9.11
CA LYS A 199 23.27 9.96 9.35
C LYS A 199 21.91 9.37 9.72
N LEU A 200 21.45 8.39 8.94
CA LEU A 200 20.22 7.65 9.16
C LEU A 200 20.55 6.16 9.21
N ASN A 201 20.18 5.50 10.31
CA ASN A 201 20.56 4.11 10.58
C ASN A 201 22.09 3.93 10.44
N HIS A 202 22.53 3.19 9.42
CA HIS A 202 23.94 2.93 9.16
C HIS A 202 24.58 3.94 8.21
N PHE A 203 23.80 4.62 7.37
CA PHE A 203 24.30 5.34 6.18
C PHE A 203 24.26 6.85 6.34
N PHE A 204 25.20 7.55 5.70
CA PHE A 204 25.12 8.99 5.51
C PHE A 204 24.40 9.33 4.21
N TYR A 205 23.63 10.42 4.25
CA TYR A 205 22.86 10.93 3.12
C TYR A 205 23.18 12.41 2.91
N TRP A 206 23.47 12.77 1.65
CA TRP A 206 23.90 14.11 1.25
C TRP A 206 22.91 14.78 0.30
N SER A 207 22.82 16.11 0.42
CA SER A 207 22.17 17.01 -0.53
C SER A 207 22.92 18.34 -0.49
N ASP A 208 23.01 19.06 -1.61
CA ASP A 208 23.73 20.34 -1.64
C ASP A 208 23.11 21.39 -0.71
N ALA A 209 21.82 21.28 -0.43
CA ALA A 209 21.14 22.11 0.56
C ALA A 209 21.69 21.93 1.99
N LEU A 210 22.41 20.84 2.29
CA LEU A 210 23.04 20.59 3.59
C LEU A 210 24.40 21.28 3.75
N ARG A 211 24.90 21.97 2.72
CA ARG A 211 26.14 22.75 2.75
C ARG A 211 25.97 24.11 3.44
N ASP A 212 24.73 24.54 3.70
CA ASP A 212 24.46 25.84 4.30
C ASP A 212 25.06 25.92 5.72
N PRO A 213 26.01 26.85 5.98
CA PRO A 213 26.65 27.01 7.30
C PRO A 213 25.65 27.26 8.44
N ALA A 214 24.48 27.82 8.15
CA ALA A 214 23.45 28.10 9.16
C ALA A 214 22.84 26.83 9.78
N ILE A 215 22.91 25.70 9.06
CA ILE A 215 22.34 24.41 9.51
C ILE A 215 23.41 23.37 9.84
N GLU A 216 24.69 23.67 9.62
CA GLU A 216 25.77 22.78 10.02
C GLU A 216 25.70 22.49 11.52
N GLN A 217 25.93 21.22 11.88
CA GLN A 217 25.84 20.71 13.26
C GLN A 217 24.47 20.83 13.93
N GLN A 218 23.44 21.34 13.24
CA GLN A 218 22.08 21.41 13.75
C GLN A 218 21.36 20.07 13.64
N GLN A 219 20.37 19.86 14.51
CA GLN A 219 19.44 18.74 14.43
C GLN A 219 18.29 19.11 13.52
N VAL A 220 18.15 18.40 12.41
CA VAL A 220 17.08 18.64 11.43
C VAL A 220 16.12 17.46 11.40
N PRO A 221 14.80 17.69 11.22
CA PRO A 221 13.86 16.60 10.98
C PRO A 221 14.26 15.79 9.76
N VAL A 222 14.11 14.47 9.84
CA VAL A 222 14.53 13.57 8.77
C VAL A 222 13.52 12.46 8.55
N ARG A 223 13.43 11.97 7.33
CA ARG A 223 12.63 10.81 6.95
C ARG A 223 13.40 9.96 5.95
N TYR A 224 13.12 8.67 5.87
CA TYR A 224 13.76 7.78 4.90
C TYR A 224 12.72 6.97 4.13
N ASP A 225 13.05 6.56 2.92
CA ASP A 225 12.15 5.73 2.12
C ASP A 225 12.28 4.25 2.52
N PRO A 226 11.23 3.58 3.02
CA PRO A 226 11.30 2.19 3.42
C PRO A 226 11.29 1.23 2.22
N PHE A 227 11.07 1.72 1.00
CA PHE A 227 11.09 0.98 -0.25
C PHE A 227 12.34 1.31 -1.11
N ASP A 228 13.08 2.36 -0.76
CA ASP A 228 14.36 2.71 -1.38
C ASP A 228 15.37 3.26 -0.37
N ALA A 229 16.23 2.36 0.14
CA ALA A 229 17.32 2.69 1.07
C ALA A 229 18.36 3.66 0.50
N GLY A 230 18.36 3.93 -0.81
CA GLY A 230 19.22 4.95 -1.42
C GLY A 230 18.75 6.38 -1.13
N ILE A 231 17.51 6.56 -0.69
CA ILE A 231 16.84 7.86 -0.61
C ILE A 231 16.41 8.19 0.82
N ALA A 232 16.69 9.43 1.21
CA ALA A 232 16.16 10.02 2.42
C ALA A 232 15.76 11.47 2.19
N TYR A 233 15.14 12.08 3.19
CA TYR A 233 14.71 13.47 3.17
C TYR A 233 15.13 14.17 4.46
N ALA A 234 15.59 15.40 4.35
CA ALA A 234 15.89 16.29 5.47
C ALA A 234 15.04 17.56 5.36
N TYR A 235 14.55 18.08 6.48
CA TYR A 235 13.78 19.32 6.50
C TYR A 235 14.71 20.50 6.80
N VAL A 236 15.03 21.29 5.77
CA VAL A 236 15.96 22.42 5.84
C VAL A 236 15.41 23.61 5.07
N GLY A 237 15.62 24.83 5.57
CA GLY A 237 15.13 26.04 4.89
C GLY A 237 13.62 26.03 4.67
N LYS A 238 12.84 25.49 5.63
CA LYS A 238 11.37 25.36 5.58
C LYS A 238 10.83 24.44 4.48
N ARG A 239 11.67 23.58 3.90
CA ARG A 239 11.25 22.59 2.88
C ARG A 239 11.90 21.23 3.12
N TRP A 240 11.26 20.18 2.63
CA TRP A 240 11.92 18.88 2.53
C TRP A 240 12.86 18.88 1.34
N VAL A 241 14.10 18.43 1.56
CA VAL A 241 15.09 18.21 0.51
C VAL A 241 15.41 16.73 0.43
N GLN A 242 15.46 16.20 -0.79
CA GLN A 242 15.90 14.84 -1.03
C GLN A 242 17.42 14.74 -0.83
N CYS A 243 17.83 13.69 -0.14
CA CYS A 243 19.20 13.33 0.14
C CYS A 243 19.50 11.94 -0.42
N ILE A 244 20.70 11.78 -0.97
CA ILE A 244 21.16 10.54 -1.59
C ILE A 244 22.21 9.89 -0.69
N SER A 245 22.12 8.57 -0.52
CA SER A 245 23.10 7.83 0.29
C SER A 245 24.52 7.87 -0.30
N GLU A 246 25.54 7.88 0.55
CA GLU A 246 26.94 7.70 0.14
C GLU A 246 27.18 6.35 -0.57
N HIS A 247 26.30 5.37 -0.35
CA HIS A 247 26.32 4.04 -0.99
C HIS A 247 25.13 3.86 -1.97
N TYR A 248 24.71 4.92 -2.66
CA TYR A 248 23.51 4.91 -3.51
C TYR A 248 23.45 3.76 -4.52
N SER A 249 24.56 3.46 -5.21
CA SER A 249 24.61 2.40 -6.23
C SER A 249 24.21 1.02 -5.68
N SER A 250 24.59 0.70 -4.45
CA SER A 250 24.26 -0.58 -3.80
C SER A 250 22.90 -0.58 -3.11
N LEU A 251 22.39 0.60 -2.74
CA LEU A 251 21.18 0.75 -1.92
C LEU A 251 19.93 1.14 -2.71
N ARG A 252 20.08 1.68 -3.92
CA ARG A 252 18.96 2.11 -4.75
C ARG A 252 17.98 0.95 -4.97
N GLY A 253 16.71 1.17 -4.61
CA GLY A 253 15.63 0.20 -4.75
C GLY A 253 15.68 -0.97 -3.77
N LYS A 254 16.52 -0.90 -2.72
CA LYS A 254 16.57 -1.88 -1.64
C LYS A 254 15.58 -1.49 -0.54
N SER A 255 14.70 -2.40 -0.16
CA SER A 255 13.72 -2.11 0.90
C SER A 255 14.38 -2.14 2.28
N GLU A 256 13.76 -1.45 3.24
CA GLU A 256 14.13 -1.55 4.67
C GLU A 256 14.09 -3.01 5.15
N ARG A 257 13.15 -3.81 4.64
CA ARG A 257 13.02 -5.23 4.98
C ARG A 257 14.22 -6.03 4.48
N GLU A 258 14.67 -5.78 3.25
CA GLU A 258 15.88 -6.38 2.69
C GLU A 258 17.11 -6.00 3.55
N LEU A 259 17.24 -4.73 3.95
CA LEU A 259 18.31 -4.28 4.85
C LEU A 259 18.28 -4.99 6.20
N MET A 260 17.09 -5.20 6.77
CA MET A 260 16.91 -5.88 8.04
C MET A 260 17.38 -7.34 7.96
N LEU A 261 17.01 -8.04 6.88
CA LEU A 261 17.45 -9.42 6.63
C LEU A 261 18.96 -9.50 6.44
N ALA A 262 19.52 -8.61 5.62
CA ALA A 262 20.97 -8.51 5.40
C ALA A 262 21.74 -8.25 6.70
N THR A 263 21.26 -7.32 7.53
CA THR A 263 21.84 -7.01 8.84
C THR A 263 21.78 -8.21 9.79
N THR A 264 20.66 -8.93 9.79
CA THR A 264 20.47 -10.13 10.63
C THR A 264 21.43 -11.25 10.21
N GLU A 265 21.58 -11.47 8.92
CA GLU A 265 22.49 -12.47 8.37
C GLU A 265 23.96 -12.13 8.66
N LEU A 266 24.37 -10.88 8.48
CA LEU A 266 25.73 -10.43 8.84
C LEU A 266 26.03 -10.64 10.33
N ARG A 267 25.06 -10.35 11.21
CA ARG A 267 25.21 -10.60 12.65
C ARG A 267 25.32 -12.10 12.96
N ARG A 268 24.50 -12.93 12.31
CA ARG A 268 24.54 -14.39 12.48
C ARG A 268 25.90 -14.96 12.10
N ARG A 269 26.46 -14.55 10.95
CA ARG A 269 27.81 -14.96 10.51
C ARG A 269 28.88 -14.56 11.53
N ALA A 270 28.78 -13.33 12.03
CA ALA A 270 29.76 -12.85 12.98
C ALA A 270 29.72 -13.56 14.34
N GLN A 271 28.53 -13.96 14.81
CA GLN A 271 28.40 -14.76 16.02
C GLN A 271 29.10 -16.13 15.88
N GLN A 272 29.14 -16.70 14.67
CA GLN A 272 29.85 -17.95 14.39
C GLN A 272 31.38 -17.79 14.45
N HIS A 273 31.90 -16.57 14.34
CA HIS A 273 33.34 -16.27 14.35
C HIS A 273 33.87 -15.70 15.67
N ALA A 274 33.14 -15.87 16.79
CA ALA A 274 33.58 -15.61 18.17
C ALA A 274 34.24 -14.23 18.43
N GLY A 275 33.86 -13.18 17.68
CA GLY A 275 34.41 -11.83 17.82
C GLY A 275 33.33 -10.76 18.00
N GLN A 276 33.68 -9.64 18.66
CA GLN A 276 32.85 -8.43 18.65
C GLN A 276 32.69 -7.93 17.20
N PHE A 277 31.45 -7.92 16.70
CA PHE A 277 31.16 -7.51 15.33
C PHE A 277 30.20 -6.34 15.28
N THR A 278 30.68 -5.25 14.67
CA THR A 278 29.87 -4.08 14.36
C THR A 278 29.52 -4.08 12.87
N VAL A 279 28.21 -3.97 12.57
CA VAL A 279 27.70 -3.79 11.21
C VAL A 279 27.90 -2.32 10.81
N THR A 280 28.85 -2.09 9.90
CA THR A 280 29.12 -0.75 9.34
C THR A 280 28.37 -0.55 8.02
N ALA A 281 28.20 0.72 7.61
CA ALA A 281 27.59 1.10 6.33
C ALA A 281 28.22 0.35 5.16
N LYS A 282 29.55 0.42 5.08
CA LYS A 282 30.33 -0.25 4.04
C LYS A 282 30.13 -1.76 4.03
N LYS A 283 30.22 -2.45 5.18
CA LYS A 283 29.98 -3.90 5.25
C LYS A 283 28.59 -4.30 4.77
N LEU A 284 27.57 -3.50 5.12
CA LEU A 284 26.19 -3.75 4.69
C LEU A 284 26.02 -3.49 3.19
N ALA A 285 26.57 -2.40 2.65
CA ALA A 285 26.54 -2.09 1.23
C ALA A 285 27.31 -3.12 0.38
N ASP A 286 28.50 -3.53 0.84
CA ASP A 286 29.32 -4.56 0.19
C ASP A 286 28.60 -5.91 0.20
N PHE A 287 27.93 -6.27 1.30
CA PHE A 287 27.12 -7.49 1.37
C PHE A 287 25.93 -7.43 0.40
N LEU A 288 25.18 -6.33 0.36
CA LEU A 288 24.03 -6.19 -0.55
C LEU A 288 24.42 -6.26 -2.03
N ALA A 289 25.64 -5.84 -2.36
CA ALA A 289 26.23 -5.92 -3.69
C ALA A 289 26.88 -7.28 -3.99
N SER A 290 27.05 -8.16 -3.00
CA SER A 290 27.70 -9.46 -3.21
C SER A 290 26.74 -10.48 -3.83
N VAL A 291 27.30 -11.40 -4.63
CA VAL A 291 26.55 -12.50 -5.25
C VAL A 291 25.97 -13.45 -4.19
N GLU A 292 26.68 -13.66 -3.08
CA GLU A 292 26.18 -14.48 -1.96
C GLU A 292 24.89 -13.93 -1.33
N SER A 293 24.66 -12.62 -1.40
CA SER A 293 23.41 -12.03 -0.95
C SER A 293 22.22 -12.41 -1.83
N GLU A 294 22.47 -12.79 -3.08
CA GLU A 294 21.40 -13.12 -4.03
C GLU A 294 20.60 -14.33 -3.57
N GLU A 295 21.25 -15.39 -3.07
CA GLU A 295 20.54 -16.57 -2.58
C GLU A 295 19.78 -16.28 -1.28
N THR A 296 20.46 -15.64 -0.32
CA THR A 296 19.90 -15.38 1.02
C THR A 296 18.73 -14.38 0.99
N LEU A 297 18.77 -13.40 0.08
CA LEU A 297 17.75 -12.36 -0.04
C LEU A 297 16.82 -12.58 -1.23
N ARG A 298 16.99 -13.67 -2.01
CA ARG A 298 16.24 -13.92 -3.26
C ARG A 298 14.74 -13.79 -3.09
N ALA A 299 14.21 -14.46 -2.07
CA ALA A 299 12.79 -14.51 -1.80
C ALA A 299 12.23 -13.11 -1.49
N GLN A 300 12.93 -12.33 -0.64
CA GLN A 300 12.52 -10.97 -0.34
C GLN A 300 12.61 -10.06 -1.56
N ARG A 301 13.69 -10.13 -2.35
CA ARG A 301 13.84 -9.32 -3.57
C ARG A 301 12.72 -9.58 -4.59
N LEU A 302 12.29 -10.84 -4.73
CA LEU A 302 11.17 -11.19 -5.59
C LEU A 302 9.85 -10.58 -5.07
N GLN A 303 9.61 -10.68 -3.76
CA GLN A 303 8.44 -10.07 -3.12
C GLN A 303 8.44 -8.54 -3.24
N ASP A 304 9.58 -7.89 -3.04
CA ASP A 304 9.74 -6.44 -3.14
C ASP A 304 9.53 -5.96 -4.58
N ARG A 305 10.00 -6.72 -5.58
CA ARG A 305 9.76 -6.43 -7.00
C ARG A 305 8.26 -6.46 -7.33
N GLU A 306 7.55 -7.47 -6.86
CA GLU A 306 6.10 -7.58 -7.03
C GLU A 306 5.34 -6.48 -6.27
N ALA A 307 5.76 -6.17 -5.03
CA ALA A 307 5.18 -5.09 -4.24
C ALA A 307 5.41 -3.71 -4.87
N LYS A 308 6.55 -3.48 -5.52
CA LYS A 308 6.84 -2.23 -6.23
C LYS A 308 5.85 -1.94 -7.34
N SER A 309 5.35 -2.97 -8.03
CA SER A 309 4.27 -2.82 -9.01
C SER A 309 2.98 -2.32 -8.37
N VAL A 310 2.63 -2.81 -7.16
CA VAL A 310 1.49 -2.29 -6.38
C VAL A 310 1.72 -0.84 -5.95
N LEU A 311 2.92 -0.50 -5.48
CA LEU A 311 3.27 0.89 -5.13
C LEU A 311 3.10 1.83 -6.32
N THR A 312 3.53 1.40 -7.51
CA THR A 312 3.39 2.18 -8.74
C THR A 312 1.91 2.49 -9.03
N ILE A 313 1.01 1.52 -8.84
CA ILE A 313 -0.43 1.70 -9.00
C ILE A 313 -0.97 2.73 -8.00
N ILE A 314 -0.55 2.64 -6.74
CA ILE A 314 -0.93 3.57 -5.67
C ILE A 314 -0.32 4.96 -5.90
N GLU A 315 0.82 5.11 -6.56
CA GLU A 315 1.40 6.43 -6.84
C GLU A 315 0.77 7.10 -8.09
N GLY A 316 -0.28 6.50 -8.65
CA GLY A 316 -0.98 7.01 -9.83
C GLY A 316 -0.29 6.63 -11.15
N GLY A 317 0.75 5.81 -11.10
CA GLY A 317 1.37 5.21 -12.27
C GLY A 317 0.55 4.02 -12.76
N LEU A 318 0.07 4.08 -14.01
CA LEU A 318 -0.44 2.91 -14.70
C LEU A 318 0.64 1.82 -14.68
N ALA A 319 0.45 0.77 -13.88
CA ALA A 319 1.23 -0.44 -14.08
C ALA A 319 0.79 -1.05 -15.43
N ASN A 320 1.61 -0.78 -16.44
CA ASN A 320 1.58 -1.34 -17.79
C ASN A 320 0.59 -0.70 -18.81
N PRO A 321 1.07 0.13 -19.77
CA PRO A 321 0.30 0.62 -20.91
C PRO A 321 -0.18 -0.48 -21.88
N ASP A 322 0.42 -1.67 -21.83
CA ASP A 322 0.28 -2.72 -22.87
C ASP A 322 -0.98 -3.59 -22.80
N ARG A 323 -2.02 -3.19 -22.06
CA ARG A 323 -3.26 -3.98 -21.95
C ARG A 323 -4.53 -3.35 -22.51
N ARG A 324 -4.46 -2.15 -23.10
CA ARG A 324 -5.62 -1.57 -23.81
C ARG A 324 -5.80 -2.11 -25.23
N ASP A 325 -4.87 -2.90 -25.75
CA ASP A 325 -4.87 -3.35 -27.15
C ASP A 325 -5.26 -4.83 -27.37
N MET A 326 -5.61 -5.57 -26.30
CA MET A 326 -5.99 -6.99 -26.39
C MET A 326 -7.50 -7.24 -26.56
N THR A 327 -8.35 -6.21 -26.53
CA THR A 327 -9.81 -6.36 -26.73
C THR A 327 -10.30 -6.09 -28.14
N LEU A 328 -9.41 -5.79 -29.11
CA LEU A 328 -9.79 -5.50 -30.50
C LEU A 328 -9.07 -6.34 -31.57
N LYS A 329 -8.16 -7.25 -31.19
CA LYS A 329 -7.41 -8.09 -32.16
C LYS A 329 -7.79 -9.58 -32.21
N GLU A 330 -8.65 -10.06 -31.32
CA GLU A 330 -9.12 -11.46 -31.33
C GLU A 330 -10.59 -11.61 -31.77
N ALA A 331 -11.14 -10.62 -32.49
CA ALA A 331 -12.47 -10.69 -33.11
C ALA A 331 -12.42 -11.00 -34.61
N GLY A 332 -11.33 -11.58 -35.11
CA GLY A 332 -11.13 -11.90 -36.52
C GLY A 332 -10.42 -13.24 -36.71
N ASP A 333 -11.12 -14.32 -36.36
CA ASP A 333 -11.08 -15.64 -37.03
C ASP A 333 -11.67 -16.68 -36.07
N ILE A 334 -12.97 -16.90 -36.16
CA ILE A 334 -13.57 -18.16 -35.68
C ILE A 334 -14.49 -18.66 -36.78
N ASP A 335 -14.06 -19.78 -37.35
CA ASP A 335 -14.69 -20.57 -38.39
C ASP A 335 -16.11 -21.01 -37.98
N GLN A 336 -17.03 -20.95 -38.95
CA GLN A 336 -18.42 -21.34 -38.77
C GLN A 336 -18.56 -22.85 -38.90
N GLN A 337 -18.71 -23.58 -37.80
CA GLN A 337 -19.50 -24.82 -37.77
C GLN A 337 -19.82 -25.28 -36.35
N ASP A 338 -21.07 -25.73 -36.20
CA ASP A 338 -21.73 -26.38 -35.04
C ASP A 338 -22.19 -25.51 -33.86
N VAL A 339 -23.42 -24.99 -34.00
CA VAL A 339 -24.27 -24.53 -32.90
C VAL A 339 -25.58 -25.35 -32.91
N PRO A 340 -25.92 -26.12 -31.86
CA PRO A 340 -27.27 -26.62 -31.65
C PRO A 340 -28.17 -25.56 -30.99
N ASP A 341 -29.46 -25.66 -31.31
CA ASP A 341 -30.51 -24.66 -31.20
C ASP A 341 -30.72 -23.93 -29.86
N ALA A 342 -31.26 -22.72 -30.03
CA ALA A 342 -31.53 -21.69 -29.04
C ALA A 342 -32.54 -22.05 -27.94
N VAL A 343 -32.35 -21.46 -26.76
CA VAL A 343 -33.45 -21.00 -25.91
C VAL A 343 -33.40 -19.49 -25.85
N ASN A 344 -34.39 -18.89 -26.50
CA ASN A 344 -34.62 -17.47 -26.68
C ASN A 344 -35.25 -16.86 -25.42
N LEU A 345 -34.55 -15.93 -24.75
CA LEU A 345 -35.15 -14.99 -23.80
C LEU A 345 -34.67 -13.58 -24.17
N GLY A 346 -35.57 -12.86 -24.81
CA GLY A 346 -35.30 -11.60 -25.50
C GLY A 346 -34.87 -10.46 -24.59
N ILE A 347 -33.93 -9.68 -25.11
CA ILE A 347 -33.63 -8.31 -24.65
C ILE A 347 -33.72 -7.41 -25.89
N MET A 348 -34.73 -6.54 -25.90
CA MET A 348 -34.88 -5.47 -26.89
C MET A 348 -33.82 -4.37 -26.65
N PRO A 349 -33.13 -3.85 -27.69
CA PRO A 349 -32.29 -2.67 -27.55
C PRO A 349 -33.15 -1.41 -27.66
N ARG A 350 -33.05 -0.50 -26.69
CA ARG A 350 -33.58 0.87 -26.85
C ARG A 350 -32.45 1.83 -27.22
N THR A 351 -32.57 2.30 -28.45
CA THR A 351 -31.87 3.39 -29.12
C THR A 351 -32.05 4.73 -28.40
N ALA A 352 -31.04 5.58 -28.55
CA ALA A 352 -30.97 6.96 -28.10
C ALA A 352 -32.03 7.87 -28.76
N ALA A 353 -32.44 8.92 -28.02
CA ALA A 353 -33.05 10.11 -28.60
C ALA A 353 -32.61 11.34 -27.79
N SER A 354 -32.20 12.38 -28.51
CA SER A 354 -31.75 13.68 -28.00
C SER A 354 -32.95 14.61 -27.76
N ALA A 355 -32.99 15.27 -26.60
CA ALA A 355 -33.77 16.46 -26.21
C ALA A 355 -33.82 16.41 -24.67
N GLU A 356 -33.51 17.41 -23.85
CA GLU A 356 -33.52 18.86 -23.97
C GLU A 356 -32.41 19.41 -23.06
N LEU A 357 -31.60 20.34 -23.57
CA LEU A 357 -30.74 21.22 -22.76
C LEU A 357 -31.61 22.39 -22.28
N ARG A 358 -31.76 22.58 -20.97
CA ARG A 358 -32.22 23.85 -20.39
C ARG A 358 -31.13 24.42 -19.50
N VAL A 359 -30.53 25.48 -20.03
CA VAL A 359 -29.68 26.45 -19.35
C VAL A 359 -30.53 27.19 -18.30
N PHE A 360 -30.00 27.38 -17.10
CA PHE A 360 -30.48 28.41 -16.18
C PHE A 360 -29.28 29.21 -15.68
N GLU A 361 -29.25 30.48 -16.08
CA GLU A 361 -28.44 31.56 -15.53
C GLU A 361 -29.11 32.14 -14.27
N GLU A 362 -28.25 32.54 -13.33
CA GLU A 362 -28.39 33.60 -12.30
C GLU A 362 -29.53 33.54 -11.26
N TYR A 363 -29.15 33.36 -9.98
CA TYR A 363 -29.02 34.44 -8.97
C TYR A 363 -28.09 34.01 -7.83
#